data_AF-A0A0B3B0S8-F1
#
_entry.id   AF-A0A0B3B0S8-F1
#
_cell.length_a   1.000
_cell.length_b   1.000
_cell.length_c   1.000
_cell.angle_alpha   90.00
_cell.angle_beta   90.00
_cell.angle_gamma   90.00
#
_symmetry.space_group_name_H-M   'P 1'
#
loop_
_entity.id
_entity.type
_entity.pdbx_description
1 polymer ?
#
loop_
_entity_poly.entity_id
_entity_poly.type
_entity_poly.pdbx_seq_one_letter_code
_entity_poly.pdbx_strand_id
1 'polypeptide(L)'
;MKRGLIFLVIFLLSLAAVSALQAEYEPIQNEALPGDSVSYLLHLNNNEENSASVTIPPGSYGIKLGVFVNSATRIERLIIAKVLDYKKVITADFSSLPVIDPKRTTLARLKVKNIRNVALDNMDLVVKSPHFDLSQKLSLAKMEEREIEFPIRIPDNIHKDDYQMNIKISLNDNLMLDKPFTYTVGEYSDVKELIEDDSSFLVSGETVTLRNNGNNIVNQAYTKDFDYIAYKLSSFNPEVSKIDKVDGIYRIYWNYNLQPGESKIIGYKVNYRWPTFILILIILAVALVYVFRMKNSIVISKKVLGMHAPQGGSVHVMKVVINIKNRGNMAVNNVRIIDRVPNTIKAPAQFVSMRPNHIKAVPDGSVMVWDVHNIKRGEEKIISYRIEGRLSSNIVLPSAVAKYTSFGRMVAARSGHVGLGSKRSSI
;
A
#
# COMPACT_ATOMS: atom_id res chain seq x y z
N MET A 1 -15.46 67.97 -90.55
CA MET A 1 -15.36 67.54 -89.13
C MET A 1 -14.33 66.42 -89.05
N LYS A 2 -13.16 66.69 -88.44
CA LYS A 2 -12.03 65.75 -88.40
C LYS A 2 -12.31 64.63 -87.39
N ARG A 3 -12.38 63.38 -87.85
CA ARG A 3 -12.41 62.19 -86.99
C ARG A 3 -11.02 62.02 -86.38
N GLY A 4 -10.86 62.40 -85.12
CA GLY A 4 -9.64 62.14 -84.35
C GLY A 4 -9.68 60.69 -83.87
N LEU A 5 -8.89 59.83 -84.52
CA LEU A 5 -8.69 58.45 -84.09
C LEU A 5 -7.74 58.46 -82.89
N ILE A 6 -8.23 58.11 -81.71
CA ILE A 6 -7.40 57.98 -80.49
C ILE A 6 -6.71 56.61 -80.56
N PHE A 7 -5.40 56.59 -80.83
CA PHE A 7 -4.58 55.40 -80.71
C PHE A 7 -4.06 55.29 -79.26
N LEU A 8 -4.55 54.33 -78.49
CA LEU A 8 -3.93 53.93 -77.24
C LEU A 8 -2.69 53.07 -77.56
N VAL A 9 -1.52 53.70 -77.65
CA VAL A 9 -0.24 52.99 -77.75
C VAL A 9 0.38 52.93 -76.36
N ILE A 10 0.33 51.76 -75.72
CA ILE A 10 1.06 51.48 -74.48
C ILE A 10 2.48 51.07 -74.87
N PHE A 11 3.44 51.96 -74.63
CA PHE A 11 4.86 51.64 -74.78
C PHE A 11 5.48 51.46 -73.39
N LEU A 12 5.69 50.19 -73.00
CA LEU A 12 6.58 49.85 -71.90
C LEU A 12 8.02 50.00 -72.40
N LEU A 13 8.70 51.08 -72.04
CA LEU A 13 10.17 51.11 -72.10
C LEU A 13 10.70 50.17 -71.02
N SER A 14 10.90 48.89 -71.36
CA SER A 14 11.80 48.01 -70.63
C SER A 14 13.18 48.08 -71.27
N LEU A 15 14.06 48.94 -70.75
CA LEU A 15 15.48 48.66 -70.85
C LEU A 15 15.74 47.37 -70.08
N ALA A 16 16.01 46.29 -70.80
CA ALA A 16 16.65 45.04 -70.36
C ALA A 16 16.62 44.76 -68.84
N ALA A 17 15.43 44.52 -68.31
CA ALA A 17 15.23 43.81 -67.06
C ALA A 17 13.93 43.03 -67.24
N VAL A 18 13.99 41.71 -67.12
CA VAL A 18 12.81 40.84 -67.09
C VAL A 18 11.97 41.32 -65.91
N SER A 19 10.94 42.14 -66.18
CA SER A 19 10.09 42.68 -65.14
C SER A 19 9.08 41.61 -64.75
N ALA A 20 9.21 41.08 -63.53
CA ALA A 20 8.32 40.06 -62.97
C ALA A 20 6.84 40.49 -62.85
N LEU A 21 6.57 41.80 -62.97
CA LEU A 21 5.23 42.35 -63.02
C LEU A 21 4.82 42.54 -64.48
N GLN A 22 3.93 41.68 -64.96
CA GLN A 22 3.30 41.80 -66.26
C GLN A 22 2.02 42.65 -66.12
N ALA A 23 1.86 43.64 -66.99
CA ALA A 23 0.67 44.48 -67.02
C ALA A 23 -0.08 44.25 -68.33
N GLU A 24 -1.32 43.79 -68.22
CA GLU A 24 -2.25 43.59 -69.34
C GLU A 24 -3.45 44.51 -69.15
N TYR A 25 -4.16 44.81 -70.23
CA TYR A 25 -5.34 45.65 -70.16
C TYR A 25 -6.47 45.08 -71.02
N GLU A 26 -7.69 45.26 -70.56
CA GLU A 26 -8.91 44.87 -71.27
C GLU A 26 -9.83 46.09 -71.42
N PRO A 27 -10.34 46.41 -72.63
CA PRO A 27 -11.30 47.48 -72.81
C PRO A 27 -12.68 47.08 -72.25
N ILE A 28 -13.19 47.84 -71.29
CA ILE A 28 -14.58 47.70 -70.81
C ILE A 28 -15.53 48.49 -71.73
N GLN A 29 -15.11 49.69 -72.15
CA GLN A 29 -15.77 50.52 -73.14
C GLN A 29 -14.69 51.34 -73.84
N ASN A 30 -14.40 51.05 -75.11
CA ASN A 30 -13.30 51.64 -75.89
C ASN A 30 -13.73 52.74 -76.87
N GLU A 31 -15.04 52.94 -77.05
CA GLU A 31 -15.61 53.98 -77.90
C GLU A 31 -16.53 54.90 -77.07
N ALA A 32 -16.44 56.21 -77.31
CA ALA A 32 -17.15 57.24 -76.56
C ALA A 32 -17.45 58.46 -77.45
N LEU A 33 -18.61 59.08 -77.27
CA LEU A 33 -18.90 60.40 -77.85
C LEU A 33 -18.25 61.51 -77.01
N PRO A 34 -18.13 62.75 -77.53
CA PRO A 34 -17.61 63.86 -76.74
C PRO A 34 -18.44 64.10 -75.46
N GLY A 35 -17.81 63.92 -74.30
CA GLY A 35 -18.46 64.02 -72.99
C GLY A 35 -18.68 62.67 -72.29
N ASP A 36 -18.53 61.55 -73.01
CA ASP A 36 -18.64 60.20 -72.45
C ASP A 36 -17.30 59.73 -71.85
N SER A 37 -17.38 58.68 -71.02
CA SER A 37 -16.22 58.06 -70.38
C SER A 37 -15.81 56.78 -71.10
N VAL A 38 -14.50 56.57 -71.25
CA VAL A 38 -13.88 55.34 -71.76
C VAL A 38 -13.25 54.61 -70.57
N SER A 39 -13.49 53.30 -70.44
CA SER A 39 -13.05 52.51 -69.29
C SER A 39 -12.21 51.32 -69.72
N TYR A 40 -11.10 51.09 -69.01
CA TYR A 40 -10.20 49.96 -69.21
C TYR A 40 -9.95 49.28 -67.86
N LEU A 41 -9.92 47.95 -67.87
CA LEU A 41 -9.45 47.14 -66.74
C LEU A 41 -7.95 46.90 -66.90
N LEU A 42 -7.18 47.15 -65.85
CA LEU A 42 -5.75 46.87 -65.83
C LEU A 42 -5.49 45.63 -64.96
N HIS A 43 -4.92 44.59 -65.56
CA HIS A 43 -4.45 43.39 -64.89
C HIS A 43 -2.96 43.53 -64.59
N LEU A 44 -2.58 43.38 -63.32
CA LEU A 44 -1.20 43.39 -62.87
C LEU A 44 -0.89 42.00 -62.33
N ASN A 45 -0.18 41.19 -63.12
CA ASN A 45 0.14 39.82 -62.81
C ASN A 45 1.59 39.75 -62.31
N ASN A 46 1.79 39.24 -61.10
CA ASN A 46 3.11 38.91 -60.58
C ASN A 46 3.40 37.45 -60.94
N ASN A 47 4.25 37.25 -61.94
CA ASN A 47 4.42 35.96 -62.61
C ASN A 47 5.22 34.98 -61.71
N GLU A 48 4.59 33.88 -61.26
CA GLU A 48 5.26 32.85 -60.46
C GLU A 48 5.58 31.57 -61.25
N GLU A 49 5.15 31.44 -62.50
CA GLU A 49 5.37 30.22 -63.29
C GLU A 49 6.03 30.50 -64.66
N ASN A 50 7.24 29.97 -64.81
CA ASN A 50 7.84 29.50 -66.08
C ASN A 50 8.70 30.41 -66.97
N SER A 51 9.29 31.51 -66.48
CA SER A 51 10.53 32.01 -67.11
C SER A 51 11.39 32.85 -66.17
N ALA A 52 12.56 32.31 -65.78
CA ALA A 52 13.68 33.00 -65.16
C ALA A 52 13.37 33.93 -63.95
N SER A 53 13.26 33.33 -62.76
CA SER A 53 13.81 33.80 -61.48
C SER A 53 13.81 35.31 -61.15
N VAL A 54 12.71 36.02 -61.34
CA VAL A 54 12.58 37.37 -60.76
C VAL A 54 11.38 37.35 -59.81
N THR A 55 11.63 37.11 -58.53
CA THR A 55 10.64 37.30 -57.47
C THR A 55 10.65 38.76 -57.06
N ILE A 56 9.52 39.46 -57.17
CA ILE A 56 9.42 40.85 -56.72
C ILE A 56 9.50 40.88 -55.19
N PRO A 57 10.46 41.59 -54.57
CA PRO A 57 10.52 41.66 -53.13
C PRO A 57 9.30 42.41 -52.56
N PRO A 58 8.88 42.14 -51.31
CA PRO A 58 7.81 42.90 -50.68
C PRO A 58 8.11 44.40 -50.65
N GLY A 59 7.12 45.23 -51.00
CA GLY A 59 7.34 46.67 -51.14
C GLY A 59 6.21 47.39 -51.85
N SER A 60 6.30 48.72 -51.87
CA SER A 60 5.42 49.58 -52.66
C SER A 60 6.10 49.93 -53.98
N TYR A 61 5.43 49.62 -55.07
CA TYR A 61 5.90 49.83 -56.44
C TYR A 61 5.04 50.89 -57.11
N GLY A 62 5.68 51.91 -57.66
CA GLY A 62 5.04 52.93 -58.47
C GLY A 62 5.02 52.52 -59.93
N ILE A 63 3.84 52.27 -60.48
CA ILE A 63 3.61 51.97 -61.89
C ILE A 63 3.19 53.27 -62.58
N LYS A 64 4.01 53.76 -63.50
CA LYS A 64 3.69 54.95 -64.28
C LYS A 64 2.81 54.56 -65.48
N LEU A 65 1.54 54.94 -65.42
CA LEU A 65 0.62 54.86 -66.55
C LEU A 65 0.79 56.10 -67.43
N GLY A 66 1.28 55.92 -68.64
CA GLY A 66 1.34 56.96 -69.67
C GLY A 66 0.20 56.82 -70.66
N VAL A 67 -0.67 57.82 -70.75
CA VAL A 67 -1.73 57.91 -71.76
C VAL A 67 -1.32 58.94 -72.81
N PHE A 68 -1.20 58.52 -74.06
CA PHE A 68 -0.90 59.40 -75.19
C PHE A 68 -2.21 59.79 -75.88
N VAL A 69 -2.52 61.09 -75.92
CA VAL A 69 -3.75 61.61 -76.56
C VAL A 69 -3.52 61.92 -78.04
N ASN A 70 -2.29 62.30 -78.39
CA ASN A 70 -1.77 62.48 -79.74
C ASN A 70 -0.23 62.38 -79.68
N SER A 71 0.48 62.59 -80.79
CA SER A 71 1.96 62.50 -80.85
C SER A 71 2.70 63.53 -79.96
N ALA A 72 2.02 64.50 -79.38
CA ALA A 72 2.62 65.59 -78.60
C ALA A 72 2.15 65.65 -77.13
N THR A 73 1.03 65.02 -76.77
CA THR A 73 0.42 65.14 -75.43
C THR A 73 0.43 63.81 -74.71
N ARG A 74 1.25 63.73 -73.64
CA ARG A 74 1.36 62.59 -72.72
C ARG A 74 0.81 62.97 -71.35
N ILE A 75 -0.14 62.19 -70.84
CA ILE A 75 -0.63 62.29 -69.48
C ILE A 75 -0.02 61.14 -68.69
N GLU A 76 0.76 61.46 -67.66
CA GLU A 76 1.28 60.45 -66.73
C GLU A 76 0.45 60.41 -65.45
N ARG A 77 0.17 59.20 -64.98
CA ARG A 77 -0.41 58.91 -63.67
C ARG A 77 0.40 57.83 -62.98
N LEU A 78 0.59 57.98 -61.67
CA LEU A 78 1.27 56.99 -60.86
C LEU A 78 0.23 56.11 -60.17
N ILE A 79 0.27 54.81 -60.44
CA ILE A 79 -0.52 53.78 -59.75
C ILE A 79 0.41 53.10 -58.74
N ILE A 80 -0.03 52.92 -57.51
CA ILE A 80 0.78 52.26 -56.47
C ILE A 80 0.31 50.81 -56.34
N ALA A 81 1.18 49.86 -56.65
CA ALA A 81 0.98 48.45 -56.37
C ALA A 81 1.79 48.05 -55.13
N LYS A 82 1.22 47.26 -54.22
CA LYS A 82 1.93 46.82 -53.01
C LYS A 82 2.06 45.30 -53.01
N VAL A 83 3.29 44.82 -53.07
CA VAL A 83 3.60 43.39 -52.90
C VAL A 83 3.73 43.11 -51.41
N LEU A 84 2.93 42.16 -50.92
CA LEU A 84 2.84 41.82 -49.50
C LEU A 84 4.00 40.90 -49.10
N ASP A 85 4.50 41.09 -47.88
CA ASP A 85 5.39 40.13 -47.21
C ASP A 85 4.51 39.06 -46.56
N TYR A 86 4.62 37.81 -47.01
CA TYR A 86 3.87 36.66 -46.49
C TYR A 86 3.90 36.59 -44.95
N LYS A 87 5.03 36.95 -44.32
CA LYS A 87 5.20 36.93 -42.86
C LYS A 87 4.42 38.01 -42.11
N LYS A 88 3.85 38.99 -42.81
CA LYS A 88 3.12 40.14 -42.26
C LYS A 88 1.71 40.28 -42.87
N VAL A 89 1.08 39.14 -43.16
CA VAL A 89 -0.29 39.06 -43.70
C VAL A 89 -1.29 38.57 -42.66
N ILE A 90 -0.87 37.71 -41.74
CA ILE A 90 -1.75 37.07 -40.75
C ILE A 90 -1.19 37.21 -39.34
N THR A 91 -2.08 37.15 -38.36
CA THR A 91 -1.74 36.98 -36.94
C THR A 91 -2.56 35.82 -36.39
N ALA A 92 -1.95 34.97 -35.56
CA ALA A 92 -2.67 33.89 -34.89
C ALA A 92 -2.31 33.85 -33.40
N ASP A 93 -3.34 33.71 -32.56
CA ASP A 93 -3.22 33.62 -31.12
C ASP A 93 -4.33 32.71 -30.57
N PHE A 94 -4.05 31.98 -29.49
CA PHE A 94 -5.07 31.17 -28.83
C PHE A 94 -6.03 32.04 -28.03
N SER A 95 -7.33 31.70 -28.08
CA SER A 95 -8.34 32.34 -27.22
C SER A 95 -8.03 32.12 -25.73
N SER A 96 -7.54 30.93 -25.39
CA SER A 96 -6.99 30.58 -24.09
C SER A 96 -5.93 29.50 -24.32
N LEU A 97 -4.84 29.53 -23.55
CA LEU A 97 -3.83 28.47 -23.61
C LEU A 97 -4.49 27.11 -23.33
N PRO A 98 -4.30 26.11 -24.20
CA PRO A 98 -4.98 24.84 -24.05
C PRO A 98 -4.39 24.04 -22.89
N VAL A 99 -5.24 23.68 -21.93
CA VAL A 99 -4.95 22.63 -20.94
C VAL A 99 -5.51 21.34 -21.51
N ILE A 100 -4.62 20.43 -21.91
CA ILE A 100 -4.97 19.19 -22.60
C ILE A 100 -5.09 18.07 -21.58
N ASP A 101 -6.23 17.41 -21.56
CA ASP A 101 -6.45 16.23 -20.74
C ASP A 101 -5.99 14.97 -21.50
N PRO A 102 -5.08 14.14 -20.95
CA PRO A 102 -4.66 12.91 -21.62
C PRO A 102 -5.77 11.90 -21.85
N LYS A 103 -6.83 11.90 -21.04
CA LYS A 103 -7.90 10.89 -21.08
C LYS A 103 -9.03 11.22 -22.06
N ARG A 104 -9.10 12.46 -22.55
CA ARG A 104 -10.16 12.91 -23.45
C ARG A 104 -9.61 13.85 -24.51
N THR A 105 -10.26 13.84 -25.67
CA THR A 105 -9.96 14.80 -26.73
C THR A 105 -10.26 16.21 -26.24
N THR A 106 -9.29 17.11 -26.35
CA THR A 106 -9.41 18.52 -25.97
C THR A 106 -9.59 19.35 -27.23
N LEU A 107 -10.64 20.18 -27.30
CA LEU A 107 -10.85 21.10 -28.42
C LEU A 107 -10.09 22.41 -28.15
N ALA A 108 -9.03 22.64 -28.93
CA ALA A 108 -8.26 23.88 -28.85
C ALA A 108 -8.80 24.91 -29.85
N ARG A 109 -8.78 26.19 -29.46
CA ARG A 109 -9.34 27.30 -30.23
C ARG A 109 -8.28 28.32 -30.60
N LEU A 110 -7.95 28.39 -31.88
CA LEU A 110 -6.99 29.33 -32.45
C LEU A 110 -7.75 30.44 -33.19
N LYS A 111 -7.53 31.69 -32.78
CA LYS A 111 -8.00 32.86 -33.52
C LYS A 111 -6.96 33.22 -34.57
N VAL A 112 -7.34 33.16 -35.83
CA VAL A 112 -6.51 33.56 -36.97
C VAL A 112 -7.15 34.78 -37.62
N LYS A 113 -6.35 35.84 -37.79
CA LYS A 113 -6.80 37.11 -38.36
C LYS A 113 -5.99 37.46 -39.59
N ASN A 114 -6.70 37.76 -40.66
CA ASN A 114 -6.15 38.39 -41.84
C ASN A 114 -6.06 39.90 -41.61
N ILE A 115 -4.86 40.48 -41.65
CA ILE A 115 -4.66 41.92 -41.47
C ILE A 115 -4.60 42.68 -42.80
N ARG A 116 -4.87 42.01 -43.92
CA ARG A 116 -4.79 42.57 -45.28
C ARG A 116 -6.14 42.49 -45.99
N ASN A 117 -6.34 43.40 -46.93
CA ASN A 117 -7.54 43.47 -47.77
C ASN A 117 -7.43 42.55 -49.01
N VAL A 118 -6.94 41.33 -48.81
CA VAL A 118 -6.76 40.29 -49.83
C VAL A 118 -7.37 39.01 -49.29
N ALA A 119 -8.17 38.30 -50.08
CA ALA A 119 -8.71 37.01 -49.67
C ALA A 119 -7.59 35.96 -49.71
N LEU A 120 -7.55 35.10 -48.70
CA LEU A 120 -6.54 34.07 -48.53
C LEU A 120 -7.25 32.72 -48.53
N ASP A 121 -7.19 32.03 -49.65
CA ASP A 121 -7.89 30.76 -49.85
C ASP A 121 -6.93 29.57 -49.78
N ASN A 122 -7.40 28.45 -49.23
CA ASN A 122 -6.65 27.18 -49.19
C ASN A 122 -5.28 27.26 -48.50
N MET A 123 -5.18 28.01 -47.40
CA MET A 123 -3.97 27.99 -46.57
C MET A 123 -3.89 26.67 -45.79
N ASP A 124 -2.68 26.15 -45.65
CA ASP A 124 -2.39 24.98 -44.86
C ASP A 124 -1.96 25.41 -43.45
N LEU A 125 -2.74 25.01 -42.44
CA LEU A 125 -2.39 25.13 -41.03
C LEU A 125 -1.82 23.79 -40.56
N VAL A 126 -0.61 23.82 -40.03
CA VAL A 126 0.07 22.68 -39.42
C VAL A 126 0.39 23.02 -37.98
N VAL A 127 -0.12 22.21 -37.05
CA VAL A 127 0.17 22.30 -35.62
C VAL A 127 0.97 21.08 -35.21
N LYS A 128 2.23 21.30 -34.84
CA LYS A 128 3.16 20.21 -34.53
C LYS A 128 3.67 20.32 -33.11
N SER A 129 3.63 19.21 -32.39
CA SER A 129 4.26 19.05 -31.07
C SER A 129 4.99 17.70 -30.98
N PRO A 130 5.74 17.44 -29.90
CA PRO A 130 6.29 16.11 -29.64
C PRO A 130 5.22 15.01 -29.47
N HIS A 131 3.95 15.37 -29.27
CA HIS A 131 2.87 14.45 -28.87
C HIS A 131 1.72 14.37 -29.89
N PHE A 132 1.67 15.27 -30.87
CA PHE A 132 0.66 15.28 -31.93
C PHE A 132 1.13 16.06 -33.16
N ASP A 133 0.59 15.70 -34.32
CA ASP A 133 0.80 16.39 -35.60
C ASP A 133 -0.57 16.53 -36.28
N LEU A 134 -1.03 17.77 -36.44
CA LEU A 134 -2.34 18.08 -36.99
C LEU A 134 -2.18 19.00 -38.20
N SER A 135 -2.95 18.72 -39.25
CA SER A 135 -3.02 19.55 -40.44
C SER A 135 -4.47 19.81 -40.84
N GLN A 136 -4.78 21.06 -41.17
CA GLN A 136 -6.10 21.48 -41.60
C GLN A 136 -5.98 22.60 -42.64
N LYS A 137 -6.88 22.59 -43.63
CA LYS A 137 -7.01 23.70 -44.57
C LYS A 137 -7.93 24.78 -44.01
N LEU A 138 -7.57 26.04 -44.23
CA LEU A 138 -8.39 27.18 -43.86
C LEU A 138 -8.41 28.26 -44.95
N SER A 139 -9.49 29.02 -44.98
CA SER A 139 -9.61 30.21 -45.83
C SER A 139 -10.09 31.38 -44.97
N LEU A 140 -9.57 32.56 -45.27
CA LEU A 140 -9.92 33.84 -44.64
C LEU A 140 -10.29 34.85 -45.73
N ALA A 141 -11.48 35.42 -45.62
CA ALA A 141 -11.88 36.57 -46.39
C ALA A 141 -11.04 37.80 -46.04
N LYS A 142 -11.26 38.87 -46.79
CA LYS A 142 -10.56 40.16 -46.64
C LYS A 142 -10.79 40.72 -45.25
N MET A 143 -9.70 40.97 -44.51
CA MET A 143 -9.75 41.51 -43.14
C MET A 143 -10.58 40.68 -42.15
N GLU A 144 -10.79 39.40 -42.43
CA GLU A 144 -11.57 38.50 -41.58
C GLU A 144 -10.77 38.03 -40.36
N GLU A 145 -11.47 37.88 -39.23
CA GLU A 145 -10.99 37.16 -38.05
C GLU A 145 -11.86 35.91 -37.86
N ARG A 146 -11.21 34.74 -37.78
CA ARG A 146 -11.90 33.45 -37.67
C ARG A 146 -11.31 32.63 -36.54
N GLU A 147 -12.18 32.01 -35.76
CA GLU A 147 -11.81 31.05 -34.72
C GLU A 147 -11.87 29.62 -35.30
N ILE A 148 -10.75 28.91 -35.20
CA ILE A 148 -10.58 27.55 -35.71
C ILE A 148 -10.50 26.62 -34.51
N GLU A 149 -11.38 25.64 -34.49
CA GLU A 149 -11.35 24.57 -33.49
C GLU A 149 -10.69 23.33 -34.08
N PHE A 150 -9.74 22.75 -33.36
CA PHE A 150 -9.16 21.47 -33.73
C PHE A 150 -9.08 20.52 -32.52
N PRO A 151 -9.44 19.23 -32.72
CA PRO A 151 -9.37 18.22 -31.67
C PRO A 151 -7.93 17.77 -31.45
N ILE A 152 -7.40 18.01 -30.25
CA ILE A 152 -6.11 17.50 -29.82
C ILE A 152 -6.32 16.25 -28.97
N ARG A 153 -5.62 15.18 -29.34
CA ARG A 153 -5.50 13.96 -28.53
C ARG A 153 -4.03 13.65 -28.31
N ILE A 154 -3.66 13.49 -27.05
CA ILE A 154 -2.31 13.10 -26.64
C ILE A 154 -2.32 11.67 -26.08
N PRO A 155 -1.18 10.98 -26.06
CA PRO A 155 -1.05 9.71 -25.37
C PRO A 155 -1.32 9.82 -23.85
N ASP A 156 -1.93 8.80 -23.26
CA ASP A 156 -2.28 8.76 -21.83
C ASP A 156 -1.08 8.80 -20.87
N ASN A 157 0.12 8.47 -21.34
CA ASN A 157 1.34 8.33 -20.54
C ASN A 157 2.19 9.60 -20.46
N ILE A 158 1.72 10.71 -21.03
CA ILE A 158 2.45 11.97 -21.00
C ILE A 158 2.34 12.61 -19.62
N HIS A 159 3.49 12.89 -19.01
CA HIS A 159 3.58 13.52 -17.70
C HIS A 159 2.93 14.91 -17.70
N LYS A 160 2.43 15.31 -16.53
CA LYS A 160 2.00 16.70 -16.30
C LYS A 160 3.21 17.62 -16.42
N ASP A 161 3.25 18.39 -17.49
CA ASP A 161 4.24 19.46 -17.71
C ASP A 161 3.74 20.45 -18.77
N ASP A 162 4.50 21.52 -18.94
CA ASP A 162 4.35 22.48 -20.03
C ASP A 162 5.19 22.05 -21.23
N TYR A 163 4.54 21.89 -22.38
CA TYR A 163 5.16 21.46 -23.62
C TYR A 163 5.05 22.53 -24.69
N GLN A 164 5.99 22.52 -25.63
CA GLN A 164 5.96 23.41 -26.78
C GLN A 164 5.28 22.76 -27.98
N MET A 165 4.44 23.54 -28.64
CA MET A 165 3.92 23.26 -29.97
C MET A 165 4.28 24.40 -30.92
N ASN A 166 4.42 24.09 -32.20
CA ASN A 166 4.67 25.07 -33.23
C ASN A 166 3.49 25.12 -34.20
N ILE A 167 3.02 26.33 -34.49
CA ILE A 167 1.99 26.59 -35.47
C ILE A 167 2.63 27.17 -36.72
N LYS A 168 2.43 26.47 -37.84
CA LYS A 168 2.85 26.92 -39.16
C LYS A 168 1.62 27.13 -40.03
N ILE A 169 1.56 28.28 -40.69
CA ILE A 169 0.54 28.57 -41.70
C ILE A 169 1.26 28.91 -42.99
N SER A 170 0.91 28.22 -44.07
CA SER A 170 1.49 28.42 -45.40
C SER A 170 0.41 28.59 -46.46
N LEU A 171 0.73 29.33 -47.52
CA LEU A 171 -0.09 29.51 -48.72
C LEU A 171 0.77 29.20 -49.94
N ASN A 172 0.39 28.21 -50.76
CA ASN A 172 1.17 27.78 -51.93
C ASN A 172 2.66 27.56 -51.59
N ASP A 173 2.93 26.78 -50.54
CA ASP A 173 4.27 26.50 -49.98
C ASP A 173 5.04 27.70 -49.40
N ASN A 174 4.50 28.92 -49.48
CA ASN A 174 5.09 30.10 -48.86
C ASN A 174 4.66 30.22 -47.39
N LEU A 175 5.63 30.24 -46.48
CA LEU A 175 5.42 30.33 -45.04
C LEU A 175 4.94 31.73 -44.63
N MET A 176 3.73 31.80 -44.09
CA MET A 176 3.09 33.04 -43.62
C MET A 176 3.25 33.26 -42.12
N LEU A 177 3.26 32.18 -41.34
CA LEU A 177 3.44 32.22 -39.89
C LEU A 177 4.21 30.99 -39.42
N ASP A 178 5.14 31.18 -38.49
CA ASP A 178 5.83 30.13 -37.74
C ASP A 178 6.03 30.67 -36.32
N LYS A 179 5.22 30.18 -35.38
CA LYS A 179 5.17 30.72 -34.02
C LYS A 179 5.07 29.59 -32.98
N PRO A 180 5.99 29.53 -32.01
CA PRO A 180 5.89 28.59 -30.91
C PRO A 180 4.83 29.04 -29.89
N PHE A 181 4.13 28.07 -29.32
CA PHE A 181 3.20 28.23 -28.22
C PHE A 181 3.46 27.16 -27.17
N THR A 182 3.10 27.47 -25.92
CA THR A 182 3.13 26.52 -24.82
C THR A 182 1.73 25.98 -24.57
N TYR A 183 1.61 24.68 -24.31
CA TYR A 183 0.39 24.05 -23.81
C TYR A 183 0.71 23.25 -22.54
N THR A 184 -0.28 23.11 -21.68
CA THR A 184 -0.12 22.38 -20.41
C THR A 184 -0.85 21.06 -20.50
N VAL A 185 -0.19 19.97 -20.11
CA VAL A 185 -0.87 18.69 -19.93
C VAL A 185 -1.51 18.66 -18.54
N GLY A 186 -2.83 18.46 -18.50
CA GLY A 186 -3.61 18.40 -17.27
C GLY A 186 -3.22 17.21 -16.38
N GLU A 187 -3.48 17.35 -15.08
CA GLU A 187 -3.18 16.30 -14.12
C GLU A 187 -4.32 15.28 -14.02
N TYR A 188 -3.92 14.01 -13.91
CA TYR A 188 -4.82 12.89 -13.66
C TYR A 188 -4.14 11.89 -12.72
N SER A 189 -4.80 11.59 -11.62
CA SER A 189 -4.32 10.65 -10.60
C SER A 189 -5.17 9.37 -10.64
N ASP A 190 -4.51 8.23 -10.83
CA ASP A 190 -5.14 6.90 -10.79
C ASP A 190 -4.21 5.93 -10.07
N VAL A 191 -4.37 5.79 -8.75
CA VAL A 191 -3.66 4.78 -7.97
C VAL A 191 -4.55 3.55 -7.87
N LYS A 192 -4.11 2.44 -8.48
CA LYS A 192 -4.77 1.15 -8.33
C LYS A 192 -4.14 0.36 -7.19
N GLU A 193 -5.01 -0.20 -6.37
CA GLU A 193 -4.66 -1.10 -5.27
C GLU A 193 -4.98 -2.54 -5.68
N LEU A 194 -4.00 -3.42 -5.53
CA LEU A 194 -4.16 -4.86 -5.68
C LEU A 194 -3.78 -5.54 -4.36
N ILE A 195 -4.74 -6.23 -3.75
CA ILE A 195 -4.59 -6.88 -2.44
C ILE A 195 -4.50 -8.39 -2.67
N GLU A 196 -3.39 -8.97 -2.25
CA GLU A 196 -3.17 -10.42 -2.22
C GLU A 196 -3.20 -10.90 -0.77
N ASP A 197 -4.02 -11.92 -0.49
CA ASP A 197 -4.08 -12.54 0.84
C ASP A 197 -2.92 -13.53 1.00
N ASP A 198 -2.06 -13.26 1.99
CA ASP A 198 -0.91 -14.07 2.37
C ASP A 198 -1.21 -14.92 3.62
N SER A 199 -2.49 -15.15 3.91
CA SER A 199 -2.91 -15.93 5.07
C SER A 199 -2.55 -17.42 4.97
N SER A 200 -2.21 -18.00 6.12
CA SER A 200 -1.87 -19.41 6.29
C SER A 200 -2.29 -19.84 7.71
N PHE A 201 -2.22 -21.13 8.02
CA PHE A 201 -2.47 -21.61 9.38
C PHE A 201 -1.67 -20.83 10.44
N LEU A 202 -2.40 -20.14 11.34
CA LEU A 202 -1.91 -19.25 12.41
C LEU A 202 -1.03 -18.07 11.94
N VAL A 203 -1.15 -17.68 10.67
CA VAL A 203 -0.50 -16.50 10.12
C VAL A 203 -1.55 -15.74 9.30
N SER A 204 -1.77 -14.47 9.60
CA SER A 204 -2.61 -13.59 8.78
C SER A 204 -1.72 -12.53 8.17
N GLY A 205 -1.91 -12.21 6.90
CA GLY A 205 -1.14 -11.16 6.26
C GLY A 205 -1.75 -10.79 4.93
N GLU A 206 -1.47 -9.60 4.47
CA GLU A 206 -1.88 -9.12 3.15
C GLU A 206 -0.65 -8.47 2.51
N THR A 207 -0.52 -8.66 1.20
CA THR A 207 0.42 -7.92 0.36
C THR A 207 -0.38 -7.01 -0.56
N VAL A 208 -0.18 -5.71 -0.39
CA VAL A 208 -0.87 -4.63 -1.09
C VAL A 208 0.10 -4.01 -2.09
N THR A 209 -0.20 -4.14 -3.37
CA THR A 209 0.55 -3.50 -4.44
C THR A 209 -0.18 -2.25 -4.89
N LEU A 210 0.44 -1.10 -4.66
CA LEU A 210 -0.06 0.21 -5.09
C LEU A 210 0.65 0.60 -6.38
N ARG A 211 -0.10 0.89 -7.43
CA ARG A 211 0.45 1.31 -8.73
C ARG A 211 -0.16 2.61 -9.21
N ASN A 212 0.68 3.59 -9.53
CA ASN A 212 0.24 4.86 -10.12
C ASN A 212 0.12 4.72 -11.65
N ASN A 213 -1.10 4.66 -12.16
CA ASN A 213 -1.42 4.73 -13.59
C ASN A 213 -1.79 6.15 -14.05
N GLY A 214 -1.70 7.12 -13.16
CA GLY A 214 -1.84 8.54 -13.46
C GLY A 214 -0.60 9.11 -14.14
N ASN A 215 -0.66 10.39 -14.48
CA ASN A 215 0.43 11.13 -15.13
C ASN A 215 1.10 12.17 -14.21
N ASN A 216 0.72 12.19 -12.93
CA ASN A 216 1.24 13.06 -11.90
C ASN A 216 1.86 12.24 -10.76
N ILE A 217 2.74 12.88 -9.98
CA ILE A 217 3.35 12.30 -8.77
C ILE A 217 2.33 12.27 -7.63
N VAL A 218 2.01 11.07 -7.14
CA VAL A 218 1.04 10.90 -6.04
C VAL A 218 1.75 10.74 -4.71
N ASN A 219 1.44 11.66 -3.77
CA ASN A 219 1.91 11.64 -2.39
C ASN A 219 0.75 11.37 -1.43
N GLN A 220 0.64 10.14 -0.94
CA GLN A 220 -0.47 9.69 -0.08
C GLN A 220 0.03 8.71 0.99
N ALA A 221 -0.85 8.34 1.91
CA ALA A 221 -0.57 7.35 2.94
C ALA A 221 -1.55 6.18 2.82
N TYR A 222 -1.02 4.97 2.79
CA TYR A 222 -1.82 3.76 2.96
C TYR A 222 -2.05 3.52 4.44
N THR A 223 -3.27 3.16 4.83
CA THR A 223 -3.63 2.97 6.24
C THR A 223 -4.26 1.61 6.49
N LYS A 224 -3.85 0.98 7.59
CA LYS A 224 -4.47 -0.27 8.07
C LYS A 224 -4.56 -0.26 9.60
N ASP A 225 -5.68 -0.76 10.10
CA ASP A 225 -6.01 -0.80 11.51
C ASP A 225 -5.70 -2.18 12.10
N PHE A 226 -5.09 -2.20 13.28
CA PHE A 226 -4.72 -3.41 14.01
C PHE A 226 -5.17 -3.34 15.47
N ASP A 227 -5.65 -4.46 15.99
CA ASP A 227 -5.83 -4.63 17.44
C ASP A 227 -4.49 -4.71 18.15
N TYR A 228 -4.47 -4.46 19.47
CA TYR A 228 -3.25 -4.49 20.29
C TYR A 228 -2.42 -5.76 20.12
N ILE A 229 -3.06 -6.94 20.14
CA ILE A 229 -2.38 -8.23 20.01
C ILE A 229 -1.87 -8.42 18.59
N ALA A 230 -2.69 -8.10 17.59
CA ALA A 230 -2.29 -8.20 16.18
C ALA A 230 -1.06 -7.32 15.92
N TYR A 231 -1.12 -6.04 16.28
CA TYR A 231 0.00 -5.10 16.14
C TYR A 231 1.31 -5.61 16.76
N LYS A 232 1.26 -6.15 17.98
CA LYS A 232 2.46 -6.66 18.67
C LYS A 232 3.05 -7.92 18.04
N LEU A 233 2.25 -8.68 17.30
CA LEU A 233 2.65 -9.89 16.59
C LEU A 233 2.87 -9.67 15.09
N SER A 234 2.67 -8.43 14.63
CA SER A 234 2.85 -8.02 13.24
C SER A 234 4.31 -7.72 12.92
N SER A 235 4.74 -8.18 11.76
CA SER A 235 5.91 -7.67 11.03
C SER A 235 5.43 -6.91 9.80
N PHE A 236 6.06 -5.78 9.50
CA PHE A 236 5.72 -4.90 8.38
C PHE A 236 6.86 -4.84 7.38
N ASN A 237 6.54 -4.83 6.09
CA ASN A 237 7.49 -4.61 5.02
C ASN A 237 6.82 -3.78 3.91
N PRO A 238 7.21 -2.53 3.67
CA PRO A 238 8.35 -1.82 4.24
C PRO A 238 8.07 -1.32 5.66
N GLU A 239 9.08 -0.66 6.25
CA GLU A 239 8.96 -0.01 7.55
C GLU A 239 7.81 1.00 7.58
N VAL A 240 7.15 1.06 8.75
CA VAL A 240 5.98 1.92 8.98
C VAL A 240 6.42 3.38 9.08
N SER A 241 5.64 4.29 8.49
CA SER A 241 5.95 5.73 8.50
C SER A 241 5.43 6.43 9.75
N LYS A 242 4.23 6.07 10.19
CA LYS A 242 3.60 6.63 11.40
C LYS A 242 2.69 5.57 12.03
N ILE A 243 2.56 5.63 13.35
CA ILE A 243 1.63 4.82 14.12
C ILE A 243 0.83 5.76 15.02
N ASP A 244 -0.49 5.74 14.90
CA ASP A 244 -1.39 6.45 15.80
C ASP A 244 -2.23 5.45 16.60
N LYS A 245 -2.51 5.79 17.86
CA LYS A 245 -3.41 5.01 18.72
C LYS A 245 -4.68 5.80 18.95
N VAL A 246 -5.79 5.31 18.40
CA VAL A 246 -7.12 5.92 18.53
C VAL A 246 -8.06 4.86 19.08
N ASP A 247 -8.70 5.14 20.21
CA ASP A 247 -9.69 4.25 20.85
C ASP A 247 -9.23 2.79 21.07
N GLY A 248 -7.93 2.59 21.34
CA GLY A 248 -7.34 1.27 21.58
C GLY A 248 -6.94 0.50 20.31
N ILE A 249 -7.28 1.02 19.14
CA ILE A 249 -6.87 0.51 17.82
C ILE A 249 -5.55 1.18 17.41
N TYR A 250 -4.64 0.40 16.84
CA TYR A 250 -3.37 0.86 16.29
C TYR A 250 -3.54 1.09 14.80
N ARG A 251 -3.58 2.35 14.38
CA ARG A 251 -3.63 2.74 12.97
C ARG A 251 -2.23 2.97 12.44
N ILE A 252 -1.84 2.20 11.44
CA ILE A 252 -0.51 2.22 10.85
C ILE A 252 -0.57 2.91 9.50
N TYR A 253 0.39 3.80 9.26
CA TYR A 253 0.51 4.59 8.05
C TYR A 253 1.79 4.22 7.30
N TRP A 254 1.65 3.97 6.02
CA TRP A 254 2.77 3.88 5.08
C TRP A 254 2.68 5.03 4.09
N ASN A 255 3.53 6.03 4.28
CA ASN A 255 3.64 7.13 3.35
C ASN A 255 4.32 6.63 2.08
N TYR A 256 3.75 6.98 0.93
CA TYR A 256 4.31 6.64 -0.36
C TYR A 256 4.27 7.86 -1.28
N ASN A 257 5.31 7.92 -2.09
CA ASN A 257 5.44 8.82 -3.21
C ASN A 257 5.61 7.90 -4.43
N LEU A 258 4.66 7.97 -5.38
CA LEU A 258 4.67 7.16 -6.59
C LEU A 258 4.78 8.06 -7.82
N GLN A 259 5.85 7.90 -8.58
CA GLN A 259 5.97 8.47 -9.91
C GLN A 259 4.98 7.80 -10.89
N PRO A 260 4.60 8.45 -12.00
CA PRO A 260 3.81 7.81 -13.05
C PRO A 260 4.41 6.48 -13.50
N GLY A 261 3.61 5.42 -13.48
CA GLY A 261 4.02 4.05 -13.81
C GLY A 261 4.72 3.27 -12.69
N GLU A 262 5.12 3.93 -11.60
CA GLU A 262 5.78 3.31 -10.46
C GLU A 262 4.79 2.45 -9.64
N SER A 263 5.32 1.39 -9.02
CA SER A 263 4.57 0.53 -8.09
C SER A 263 5.33 0.37 -6.79
N LYS A 264 4.61 0.37 -5.67
CA LYS A 264 5.15 0.11 -4.33
C LYS A 264 4.37 -1.01 -3.68
N ILE A 265 5.10 -1.95 -3.10
CA ILE A 265 4.53 -3.10 -2.40
C ILE A 265 4.58 -2.78 -0.91
N ILE A 266 3.45 -2.97 -0.23
CA ILE A 266 3.29 -2.82 1.21
C ILE A 266 2.65 -4.10 1.72
N GLY A 267 3.31 -4.78 2.65
CA GLY A 267 2.83 -6.02 3.21
C GLY A 267 2.98 -6.05 4.72
N TYR A 268 2.10 -6.81 5.36
CA TYR A 268 2.20 -7.12 6.77
C TYR A 268 1.92 -8.59 7.02
N LYS A 269 2.53 -9.14 8.08
CA LYS A 269 2.31 -10.53 8.50
C LYS A 269 2.21 -10.59 10.02
N VAL A 270 1.08 -11.09 10.51
CA VAL A 270 0.77 -11.33 11.92
C VAL A 270 0.99 -12.80 12.22
N ASN A 271 1.96 -13.11 13.07
CA ASN A 271 2.35 -14.49 13.35
C ASN A 271 1.86 -14.96 14.73
N TYR A 272 0.80 -15.78 14.74
CA TYR A 272 0.23 -16.35 15.96
C TYR A 272 0.88 -17.69 16.36
N ARG A 273 1.81 -18.25 15.56
CA ARG A 273 2.39 -19.57 15.83
C ARG A 273 3.14 -19.63 17.15
N TRP A 274 3.97 -18.62 17.44
CA TRP A 274 4.74 -18.53 18.68
C TRP A 274 3.85 -18.42 19.94
N PRO A 275 2.89 -17.48 20.03
CA PRO A 275 2.01 -17.40 21.19
C PRO A 275 1.13 -18.65 21.34
N THR A 276 0.64 -19.24 20.23
CA THR A 276 -0.11 -20.50 20.29
C THR A 276 0.75 -21.66 20.80
N PHE A 277 2.01 -21.76 20.36
CA PHE A 277 2.94 -22.79 20.86
C PHE A 277 3.19 -22.67 22.36
N ILE A 278 3.41 -21.45 22.86
CA ILE A 278 3.57 -21.18 24.29
C ILE A 278 2.31 -21.57 25.06
N LEU A 279 1.12 -21.24 24.54
CA LEU A 279 -0.16 -21.63 25.16
C LEU A 279 -0.31 -23.16 25.27
N ILE A 280 0.03 -23.90 24.22
CA ILE A 280 0.01 -25.37 24.23
C ILE A 280 0.97 -25.93 25.29
N LEU A 281 2.18 -25.37 25.41
CA LEU A 281 3.14 -25.79 26.45
C LEU A 281 2.60 -25.55 27.87
N ILE A 282 1.93 -24.42 28.11
CA ILE A 282 1.29 -24.13 29.40
C ILE A 282 0.20 -25.14 29.70
N ILE A 283 -0.68 -25.44 28.74
CA ILE A 283 -1.75 -26.44 28.90
C ILE A 283 -1.15 -27.81 29.21
N LEU A 284 -0.09 -28.21 28.51
CA LEU A 284 0.60 -29.48 28.75
C LEU A 284 1.22 -29.54 30.15
N ALA A 285 1.87 -28.47 30.61
CA ALA A 285 2.44 -28.39 31.94
C ALA A 285 1.35 -28.49 33.04
N VAL A 286 0.22 -27.80 32.87
CA VAL A 286 -0.92 -27.88 33.79
C VAL A 286 -1.50 -29.29 33.80
N ALA A 287 -1.70 -29.92 32.63
CA ALA A 287 -2.18 -31.29 32.52
C ALA A 287 -1.23 -32.27 33.22
N LEU A 288 0.09 -32.09 33.06
CA LEU A 288 1.10 -32.92 33.71
C LEU A 288 1.03 -32.80 35.23
N VAL A 289 0.99 -31.58 35.77
CA VAL A 289 0.83 -31.32 37.21
C VAL A 289 -0.46 -31.94 37.74
N TYR A 290 -1.56 -31.81 37.00
CA TYR A 290 -2.85 -32.40 37.35
C TYR A 290 -2.78 -33.93 37.44
N VAL A 291 -2.19 -34.59 36.44
CA VAL A 291 -2.01 -36.05 36.42
C VAL A 291 -1.10 -36.51 37.55
N PHE A 292 0.01 -35.81 37.83
CA PHE A 292 0.90 -36.16 38.95
C PHE A 292 0.20 -36.02 40.31
N ARG A 293 -0.63 -35.00 40.50
CA ARG A 293 -1.42 -34.85 41.73
C ARG A 293 -2.46 -35.95 41.91
N MET A 294 -3.08 -36.43 40.83
CA MET A 294 -4.08 -37.51 40.89
C MET A 294 -3.48 -38.87 41.28
N LYS A 295 -2.23 -39.16 40.91
CA LYS A 295 -1.58 -40.45 41.21
C LYS A 295 -1.29 -40.67 42.71
N ASN A 296 -1.05 -39.61 43.48
CA ASN A 296 -0.64 -39.70 44.89
C ASN A 296 -1.80 -39.42 45.86
N SER A 297 -2.85 -40.24 45.83
CA SER A 297 -4.05 -39.98 46.63
C SER A 297 -3.87 -40.18 48.14
N ILE A 298 -3.07 -41.17 48.60
CA ILE A 298 -2.86 -41.41 50.03
C ILE A 298 -1.46 -40.97 50.47
N VAL A 299 -1.41 -40.12 51.50
CA VAL A 299 -0.17 -39.76 52.20
C VAL A 299 -0.22 -40.35 53.61
N ILE A 300 0.83 -41.06 54.00
CA ILE A 300 0.97 -41.67 55.33
C ILE A 300 2.16 -41.05 56.06
N SER A 301 1.99 -40.69 57.32
CA SER A 301 3.04 -40.19 58.20
C SER A 301 3.03 -40.94 59.52
N LYS A 302 4.21 -41.31 60.01
CA LYS A 302 4.41 -42.03 61.28
C LYS A 302 5.21 -41.13 62.20
N LYS A 303 4.75 -40.97 63.44
CA LYS A 303 5.39 -40.15 64.49
C LYS A 303 5.29 -40.86 65.84
N VAL A 304 6.18 -40.54 66.76
CA VAL A 304 6.12 -41.00 68.16
C VAL A 304 5.83 -39.79 69.03
N LEU A 305 4.73 -39.84 69.78
CA LEU A 305 4.27 -38.77 70.66
C LEU A 305 4.53 -39.15 72.12
N GLY A 306 5.51 -38.51 72.74
CA GLY A 306 5.83 -38.71 74.14
C GLY A 306 6.54 -40.04 74.43
N MET A 307 7.42 -40.00 75.43
CA MET A 307 8.14 -41.14 75.97
C MET A 307 8.11 -41.00 77.48
N HIS A 308 7.46 -41.93 78.16
CA HIS A 308 7.36 -41.94 79.62
C HIS A 308 8.03 -43.19 80.17
N ALA A 309 8.93 -43.01 81.13
CA ALA A 309 9.44 -44.11 81.95
C ALA A 309 8.58 -44.19 83.22
N PRO A 310 7.97 -45.34 83.55
CA PRO A 310 7.40 -45.57 84.87
C PRO A 310 8.48 -45.37 85.93
N GLN A 311 8.14 -44.79 87.09
CA GLN A 311 9.09 -44.40 88.15
C GLN A 311 10.15 -45.49 88.40
N GLY A 312 11.42 -45.19 88.09
CA GLY A 312 12.58 -46.07 88.34
C GLY A 312 12.83 -47.21 87.33
N GLY A 313 12.04 -47.33 86.25
CA GLY A 313 12.15 -48.44 85.30
C GLY A 313 12.99 -48.15 84.04
N SER A 314 13.67 -49.17 83.50
CA SER A 314 14.37 -49.16 82.21
C SER A 314 13.47 -49.35 80.98
N VAL A 315 12.15 -49.39 81.18
CA VAL A 315 11.14 -49.62 80.15
C VAL A 315 10.45 -48.31 79.82
N HIS A 316 10.54 -47.87 78.57
CA HIS A 316 9.89 -46.67 78.08
C HIS A 316 8.58 -47.02 77.38
N VAL A 317 7.50 -46.32 77.74
CA VAL A 317 6.20 -46.38 77.07
C VAL A 317 6.16 -45.26 76.03
N MET A 318 5.94 -45.61 74.77
CA MET A 318 5.89 -44.68 73.65
C MET A 318 4.55 -44.78 72.94
N LYS A 319 3.91 -43.64 72.63
CA LYS A 319 2.69 -43.61 71.80
C LYS A 319 3.08 -43.40 70.34
N VAL A 320 2.91 -44.42 69.51
CA VAL A 320 3.08 -44.30 68.06
C VAL A 320 1.79 -43.78 67.45
N VAL A 321 1.90 -42.81 66.54
CA VAL A 321 0.78 -42.24 65.79
C VAL A 321 1.08 -42.34 64.31
N ILE A 322 0.19 -43.02 63.59
CA ILE A 322 0.15 -43.10 62.14
C ILE A 322 -1.02 -42.24 61.67
N ASN A 323 -0.72 -41.23 60.89
CA ASN A 323 -1.70 -40.36 60.27
C ASN A 323 -1.75 -40.64 58.77
N ILE A 324 -2.94 -40.96 58.28
CA ILE A 324 -3.23 -41.28 56.89
C ILE A 324 -4.23 -40.25 56.37
N LYS A 325 -3.85 -39.56 55.30
CA LYS A 325 -4.68 -38.53 54.68
C LYS A 325 -4.89 -38.83 53.21
N ASN A 326 -6.15 -38.79 52.78
CA ASN A 326 -6.47 -38.80 51.36
C ASN A 326 -6.39 -37.38 50.79
N ARG A 327 -5.29 -37.09 50.08
CA ARG A 327 -5.08 -35.84 49.33
C ARG A 327 -5.59 -35.92 47.88
N GLY A 328 -6.07 -37.08 47.44
CA GLY A 328 -6.66 -37.25 46.12
C GLY A 328 -8.05 -36.62 46.03
N ASN A 329 -8.57 -36.52 44.80
CA ASN A 329 -9.88 -35.94 44.53
C ASN A 329 -11.04 -36.95 44.58
N MET A 330 -10.76 -38.22 44.89
CA MET A 330 -11.74 -39.30 44.98
C MET A 330 -11.57 -40.08 46.28
N ALA A 331 -12.64 -40.72 46.74
CA ALA A 331 -12.58 -41.67 47.85
C ALA A 331 -11.71 -42.88 47.47
N VAL A 332 -10.90 -43.36 48.41
CA VAL A 332 -10.06 -44.55 48.21
C VAL A 332 -10.62 -45.68 49.04
N ASN A 333 -10.94 -46.79 48.37
CA ASN A 333 -11.51 -47.98 49.00
C ASN A 333 -10.44 -49.04 49.26
N ASN A 334 -10.69 -49.90 50.25
CA ASN A 334 -9.85 -51.06 50.60
C ASN A 334 -8.39 -50.67 50.88
N VAL A 335 -8.19 -49.68 51.74
CA VAL A 335 -6.87 -49.22 52.15
C VAL A 335 -6.34 -50.14 53.25
N ARG A 336 -5.28 -50.89 52.94
CA ARG A 336 -4.59 -51.75 53.89
C ARG A 336 -3.36 -51.04 54.46
N ILE A 337 -3.39 -50.74 55.74
CA ILE A 337 -2.29 -50.11 56.47
C ILE A 337 -1.51 -51.21 57.18
N ILE A 338 -0.20 -51.21 56.98
CA ILE A 338 0.73 -52.19 57.52
C ILE A 338 1.78 -51.42 58.31
N ASP A 339 1.90 -51.73 59.59
CA ASP A 339 2.99 -51.20 60.41
C ASP A 339 3.78 -52.31 61.07
N ARG A 340 5.07 -52.08 61.28
CA ARG A 340 6.01 -53.05 61.85
C ARG A 340 6.65 -52.48 63.09
N VAL A 341 6.74 -53.32 64.10
CA VAL A 341 7.43 -53.06 65.37
C VAL A 341 8.56 -54.09 65.49
N PRO A 342 9.82 -53.67 65.65
CA PRO A 342 10.95 -54.58 65.79
C PRO A 342 10.81 -55.52 67.00
N ASN A 343 11.45 -56.69 66.96
CA ASN A 343 11.46 -57.67 68.05
C ASN A 343 12.10 -57.17 69.36
N THR A 344 12.88 -56.08 69.32
CA THR A 344 13.45 -55.42 70.50
C THR A 344 12.40 -54.71 71.38
N ILE A 345 11.18 -54.57 70.86
CA ILE A 345 10.07 -53.89 71.51
C ILE A 345 8.97 -54.92 71.74
N LYS A 346 8.34 -54.88 72.93
CA LYS A 346 7.22 -55.76 73.25
C LYS A 346 6.07 -55.50 72.29
N ALA A 347 5.41 -56.58 71.86
CA ALA A 347 4.24 -56.49 71.00
C ALA A 347 3.20 -55.49 71.57
N PRO A 348 2.65 -54.59 70.75
CA PRO A 348 1.68 -53.60 71.21
C PRO A 348 0.43 -54.27 71.78
N ALA A 349 0.10 -53.98 73.04
CA ALA A 349 -1.10 -54.49 73.69
C ALA A 349 -2.20 -53.43 73.87
N GLN A 350 -1.83 -52.14 73.82
CA GLN A 350 -2.76 -51.02 74.03
C GLN A 350 -2.97 -50.24 72.73
N PHE A 351 -4.20 -50.27 72.22
CA PHE A 351 -4.65 -49.53 71.03
C PHE A 351 -5.63 -48.44 71.46
N VAL A 352 -5.34 -47.19 71.11
CA VAL A 352 -6.08 -46.02 71.61
C VAL A 352 -7.23 -45.61 70.67
N SER A 353 -7.03 -45.74 69.37
CA SER A 353 -7.99 -45.25 68.35
C SER A 353 -8.62 -46.40 67.57
N MET A 354 -7.80 -47.21 66.89
CA MET A 354 -8.27 -48.33 66.07
C MET A 354 -7.42 -49.57 66.33
N ARG A 355 -8.10 -50.69 66.67
CA ARG A 355 -7.44 -52.00 66.81
C ARG A 355 -7.12 -52.57 65.43
N PRO A 356 -5.96 -53.23 65.25
CA PRO A 356 -5.61 -53.90 64.00
C PRO A 356 -6.55 -55.08 63.76
N ASN A 357 -6.88 -55.33 62.49
CA ASN A 357 -7.61 -56.51 62.06
C ASN A 357 -6.77 -57.77 62.26
N HIS A 358 -5.46 -57.67 62.04
CA HIS A 358 -4.52 -58.77 62.22
C HIS A 358 -3.22 -58.32 62.89
N ILE A 359 -2.74 -59.11 63.85
CA ILE A 359 -1.41 -59.01 64.44
C ILE A 359 -0.68 -60.32 64.14
N LYS A 360 0.46 -60.25 63.45
CA LYS A 360 1.27 -61.43 63.11
C LYS A 360 2.67 -61.27 63.70
N ALA A 361 3.12 -62.27 64.44
CA ALA A 361 4.53 -62.38 64.81
C ALA A 361 5.33 -62.82 63.58
N VAL A 362 6.44 -62.13 63.33
CA VAL A 362 7.39 -62.43 62.24
C VAL A 362 8.81 -62.48 62.84
N PRO A 363 9.79 -63.11 62.18
CA PRO A 363 11.16 -63.21 62.71
C PRO A 363 11.75 -61.85 63.16
N ASP A 364 11.44 -60.79 62.42
CA ASP A 364 11.95 -59.43 62.66
C ASP A 364 11.08 -58.58 63.60
N GLY A 365 10.05 -59.16 64.24
CA GLY A 365 9.18 -58.48 65.20
C GLY A 365 7.69 -58.77 65.03
N SER A 366 6.86 -57.73 65.10
CA SER A 366 5.40 -57.85 64.97
C SER A 366 4.87 -56.96 63.86
N VAL A 367 3.96 -57.50 63.04
CA VAL A 367 3.27 -56.78 61.97
C VAL A 367 1.82 -56.57 62.36
N MET A 368 1.38 -55.32 62.34
CA MET A 368 -0.01 -54.93 62.51
C MET A 368 -0.61 -54.55 61.17
N VAL A 369 -1.83 -55.04 60.90
CA VAL A 369 -2.57 -54.76 59.68
C VAL A 369 -3.93 -54.19 60.03
N TRP A 370 -4.25 -53.02 59.47
CA TRP A 370 -5.58 -52.41 59.50
C TRP A 370 -6.15 -52.38 58.09
N ASP A 371 -7.35 -52.89 57.92
CA ASP A 371 -8.11 -52.81 56.68
C ASP A 371 -9.19 -51.73 56.82
N VAL A 372 -9.01 -50.63 56.10
CA VAL A 372 -9.90 -49.48 56.10
C VAL A 372 -10.73 -49.50 54.83
N HIS A 373 -12.04 -49.70 54.99
CA HIS A 373 -12.98 -49.84 53.87
C HIS A 373 -13.00 -48.63 52.94
N ASN A 374 -13.05 -47.42 53.48
CA ASN A 374 -13.14 -46.18 52.70
C ASN A 374 -12.47 -45.01 53.43
N ILE A 375 -11.68 -44.23 52.69
CA ILE A 375 -11.17 -42.90 53.10
C ILE A 375 -11.67 -41.87 52.09
N LYS A 376 -12.62 -41.02 52.49
CA LYS A 376 -13.22 -39.97 51.64
C LYS A 376 -12.18 -38.92 51.22
N ARG A 377 -12.50 -38.14 50.19
CA ARG A 377 -11.68 -37.00 49.74
C ARG A 377 -11.38 -36.06 50.92
N GLY A 378 -10.11 -35.76 51.16
CA GLY A 378 -9.68 -34.87 52.23
C GLY A 378 -9.75 -35.47 53.64
N GLU A 379 -10.29 -36.68 53.79
CA GLU A 379 -10.44 -37.33 55.09
C GLU A 379 -9.08 -37.75 55.65
N GLU A 380 -8.96 -37.61 56.96
CA GLU A 380 -7.77 -37.91 57.74
C GLU A 380 -8.12 -38.95 58.80
N LYS A 381 -7.40 -40.07 58.80
CA LYS A 381 -7.56 -41.14 59.80
C LYS A 381 -6.28 -41.24 60.62
N ILE A 382 -6.46 -41.25 61.94
CA ILE A 382 -5.36 -41.30 62.91
C ILE A 382 -5.44 -42.64 63.63
N ILE A 383 -4.38 -43.43 63.50
CA ILE A 383 -4.17 -44.68 64.23
C ILE A 383 -3.10 -44.43 65.28
N SER A 384 -3.36 -44.86 66.51
CA SER A 384 -2.46 -44.69 67.63
C SER A 384 -2.48 -45.91 68.54
N TYR A 385 -1.28 -46.33 68.92
CA TYR A 385 -1.03 -47.50 69.77
C TYR A 385 0.18 -47.22 70.66
N ARG A 386 0.30 -47.96 71.76
CA ARG A 386 1.42 -47.84 72.69
C ARG A 386 2.32 -49.06 72.59
N ILE A 387 3.61 -48.78 72.65
CA ILE A 387 4.67 -49.79 72.69
C ILE A 387 5.53 -49.60 73.92
N GLU A 388 6.06 -50.72 74.42
CA GLU A 388 6.91 -50.78 75.59
C GLU A 388 8.22 -51.45 75.18
N GLY A 389 9.34 -50.78 75.43
CA GLY A 389 10.64 -51.33 75.09
C GLY A 389 11.72 -50.80 76.02
N ARG A 390 12.79 -51.58 76.18
CA ARG A 390 14.02 -51.09 76.80
C ARG A 390 14.76 -50.27 75.75
N LEU A 391 15.02 -49.00 76.03
CA LEU A 391 15.81 -48.16 75.12
C LEU A 391 17.29 -48.56 75.27
N SER A 392 17.76 -49.48 74.43
CA SER A 392 19.18 -49.54 74.07
C SER A 392 19.43 -48.53 72.93
N SER A 393 20.68 -48.09 72.76
CA SER A 393 21.04 -47.04 71.79
C SER A 393 20.48 -47.30 70.37
N ASN A 394 19.87 -46.27 69.77
CA ASN A 394 19.43 -46.16 68.37
C ASN A 394 18.43 -47.21 67.87
N ILE A 395 17.25 -47.31 68.50
CA ILE A 395 16.13 -48.10 67.95
C ILE A 395 15.47 -47.32 66.81
N VAL A 396 15.30 -47.92 65.63
CA VAL A 396 14.57 -47.32 64.50
C VAL A 396 13.27 -48.08 64.27
N LEU A 397 12.15 -47.37 64.29
CA LEU A 397 10.87 -47.90 63.87
C LEU A 397 10.77 -47.88 62.33
N PRO A 398 10.48 -49.03 61.69
CA PRO A 398 10.27 -49.11 60.24
C PRO A 398 9.14 -48.20 59.76
N SER A 399 9.19 -47.83 58.47
CA SER A 399 8.11 -47.11 57.80
C SER A 399 6.79 -47.89 57.83
N ALA A 400 5.70 -47.21 58.16
CA ALA A 400 4.36 -47.72 57.92
C ALA A 400 4.04 -47.65 56.41
N VAL A 401 3.29 -48.63 55.91
CA VAL A 401 2.94 -48.77 54.50
C VAL A 401 1.43 -48.83 54.34
N ALA A 402 0.86 -47.92 53.56
CA ALA A 402 -0.53 -47.99 53.12
C ALA A 402 -0.60 -48.53 51.69
N LYS A 403 -1.19 -49.70 51.49
CA LYS A 403 -1.48 -50.28 50.18
C LYS A 403 -2.94 -49.99 49.81
N TYR A 404 -3.17 -49.49 48.61
CA TYR A 404 -4.52 -49.17 48.14
C TYR A 404 -4.61 -49.30 46.63
N THR A 405 -5.82 -49.45 46.11
CA THR A 405 -6.05 -49.47 44.66
C THR A 405 -6.33 -48.06 44.16
N SER A 406 -5.57 -47.62 43.17
CA SER A 406 -5.77 -46.34 42.47
C SER A 406 -5.75 -46.60 40.98
N PHE A 407 -6.80 -46.18 40.27
CA PHE A 407 -6.96 -46.41 38.83
C PHE A 407 -6.70 -47.88 38.40
N GLY A 408 -7.24 -48.84 39.17
CA GLY A 408 -7.10 -50.28 38.91
C GLY A 408 -5.72 -50.89 39.21
N ARG A 409 -4.73 -50.08 39.64
CA ARG A 409 -3.39 -50.56 40.02
C ARG A 409 -3.18 -50.48 41.53
N MET A 410 -2.43 -51.44 42.06
CA MET A 410 -2.03 -51.41 43.47
C MET A 410 -0.90 -50.39 43.66
N VAL A 411 -1.14 -49.38 44.49
CA VAL A 411 -0.18 -48.34 44.85
C VAL A 411 0.16 -48.49 46.34
N ALA A 412 1.42 -48.21 46.69
CA ALA A 412 1.89 -48.23 48.07
C ALA A 412 2.47 -46.87 48.48
N ALA A 413 1.87 -46.24 49.49
CA ALA A 413 2.43 -45.08 50.16
C ALA A 413 3.23 -45.52 51.39
N ARG A 414 4.39 -44.90 51.64
CA ARG A 414 5.27 -45.22 52.78
C ARG A 414 5.50 -43.99 53.63
N SER A 415 5.55 -44.17 54.94
CA SER A 415 5.98 -43.10 55.86
C SER A 415 7.49 -43.00 55.88
N GLY A 416 8.04 -41.94 56.49
CA GLY A 416 9.43 -41.96 56.93
C GLY A 416 9.69 -43.01 58.02
N HIS A 417 10.96 -43.33 58.23
CA HIS A 417 11.44 -44.08 59.39
C HIS A 417 11.42 -43.17 60.61
N VAL A 418 11.20 -43.73 61.81
CA VAL A 418 11.24 -42.96 63.06
C VAL A 418 12.35 -43.48 63.95
N GLY A 419 13.42 -42.69 64.11
CA GLY A 419 14.50 -42.98 65.06
C GLY A 419 14.09 -42.64 66.49
N LEU A 420 14.36 -43.56 67.42
CA LEU A 420 14.20 -43.39 68.87
C LEU A 420 15.60 -43.19 69.46
N GLY A 421 15.96 -41.93 69.69
CA GLY A 421 17.22 -41.56 70.36
C GLY A 421 16.96 -41.14 71.81
N SER A 422 17.85 -41.54 72.72
CA SER A 422 17.91 -40.97 74.07
C SER A 422 18.41 -39.53 73.95
N LYS A 423 17.54 -38.55 74.21
CA LYS A 423 17.97 -37.17 74.44
C LYS A 423 18.71 -37.18 75.79
N ARG A 424 20.04 -37.02 75.80
CA ARG A 424 20.75 -36.65 77.04
C ARG A 424 20.06 -35.39 77.58
N SER A 425 19.49 -35.44 78.78
CA SER A 425 19.10 -34.22 79.48
C SER A 425 20.39 -33.45 79.75
N SER A 426 20.54 -32.29 79.11
CA SER A 426 21.46 -31.26 79.60
C SER A 426 20.96 -30.85 80.99
N ILE A 427 21.75 -31.19 82.01
CA ILE A 427 21.71 -30.50 83.30
C ILE A 427 22.17 -29.06 83.09
#